data_AF-A0A7J4V1Z1-F1
#
_entry.id   AF-A0A7J4V1Z1-F1
#
_cell.length_a   1.000
_cell.length_b   1.000
_cell.length_c   1.000
_cell.angle_alpha   90.00
_cell.angle_beta   90.00
_cell.angle_gamma   90.00
#
_symmetry.space_group_name_H-M   'P 1'
#
loop_
_entity.id
_entity.type
_entity.pdbx_description
1 polymer ?
#
loop_
_entity_poly.entity_id
_entity_poly.type
_entity_poly.pdbx_seq_one_letter_code
_entity_poly.pdbx_strand_id
1 'polypeptide(L)'
;MDMIAISFFVIYLGAMLAIAFYAYRRSKRTSEDYFVASRSIGPVVLFISMAATNFSAFTFFGFAGAAYKFGLAYYGIMAFGTGLMALSFFFLGRQIWRLGKEHGYITPPELIGDRFRSDSLRMIFLAVMVVFTLPYIATQAIG
;
A
#
# COMPACT_ATOMS: atom_id res chain seq x y z
N MET A 1 10.78 -19.56 -22.58
CA MET A 1 9.47 -18.90 -22.43
C MET A 1 8.78 -18.96 -23.77
N ASP A 2 7.53 -19.42 -23.80
CA ASP A 2 6.77 -19.54 -25.04
C ASP A 2 6.50 -18.15 -25.63
N MET A 3 6.50 -18.04 -26.96
CA MET A 3 6.33 -16.77 -27.68
C MET A 3 5.04 -16.03 -27.24
N ILE A 4 3.98 -16.79 -26.98
CA ILE A 4 2.70 -16.32 -26.46
C ILE A 4 2.88 -15.63 -25.09
N ALA A 5 3.63 -16.25 -24.17
CA ALA A 5 3.86 -15.70 -22.83
C ALA A 5 4.66 -14.39 -22.88
N ILE A 6 5.66 -14.31 -23.77
CA ILE A 6 6.42 -13.08 -24.00
C ILE A 6 5.51 -11.97 -24.53
N SER A 7 4.62 -12.28 -25.47
CA SER A 7 3.66 -11.31 -26.00
C SER A 7 2.76 -10.73 -24.90
N PHE A 8 2.18 -11.57 -24.04
CA PHE A 8 1.36 -11.10 -22.92
C PHE A 8 2.15 -10.19 -21.97
N PHE A 9 3.38 -10.58 -21.62
CA PHE A 9 4.25 -9.79 -20.75
C PHE A 9 4.56 -8.40 -21.33
N VAL A 10 4.93 -8.34 -22.61
CA VAL A 10 5.24 -7.07 -23.30
C VAL A 10 4.00 -6.17 -23.39
N ILE A 11 2.82 -6.73 -23.73
CA ILE A 11 1.57 -5.97 -23.79
C ILE A 11 1.24 -5.39 -22.40
N TYR A 12 1.35 -6.20 -21.35
CA TYR A 12 1.10 -5.77 -19.98
C TYR A 12 2.03 -4.63 -19.55
N LEU A 13 3.35 -4.79 -19.77
CA LEU A 13 4.32 -3.74 -19.46
C LEU A 13 4.07 -2.46 -20.28
N GLY A 14 3.77 -2.60 -21.57
CA GLY A 14 3.44 -1.48 -22.44
C GLY A 14 2.21 -0.71 -21.96
N ALA A 15 1.14 -1.41 -21.55
CA ALA A 15 -0.05 -0.80 -20.98
C ALA A 15 0.25 -0.07 -19.66
N MET A 16 1.02 -0.70 -18.76
CA MET A 16 1.45 -0.08 -17.49
C MET A 16 2.25 1.21 -17.73
N LEU A 17 3.22 1.20 -18.64
CA LEU A 17 4.01 2.37 -19.00
C LEU A 17 3.16 3.47 -19.64
N ALA A 18 2.22 3.10 -20.51
CA ALA A 18 1.31 4.06 -21.13
C ALA A 18 0.42 4.77 -20.09
N ILE A 19 -0.13 4.03 -19.13
CA ILE A 19 -0.92 4.59 -18.02
C ILE A 19 -0.04 5.50 -17.15
N ALA A 20 1.17 5.05 -16.79
CA ALA A 20 2.09 5.84 -15.99
C ALA A 20 2.48 7.16 -16.69
N PHE A 21 2.75 7.11 -17.98
CA PHE A 21 3.07 8.30 -18.78
C PHE A 21 1.87 9.25 -18.91
N TYR A 22 0.67 8.71 -19.11
CA TYR A 22 -0.56 9.49 -19.11
C TYR A 22 -0.77 10.21 -17.77
N ALA A 23 -0.63 9.50 -16.65
CA ALA A 23 -0.76 10.06 -15.31
C ALA A 23 0.32 11.13 -15.05
N TYR A 24 1.57 10.87 -15.44
CA TYR A 24 2.68 11.80 -15.34
C TYR A 24 2.40 13.13 -16.07
N ARG A 25 1.84 13.08 -17.29
CA ARG A 25 1.45 14.28 -18.04
C ARG A 25 0.32 15.08 -17.40
N ARG A 26 -0.52 14.45 -16.58
CA ARG A 26 -1.66 15.07 -15.89
C ARG A 26 -1.32 15.55 -14.48
N SER A 27 -0.17 15.15 -13.94
CA SER A 27 0.22 15.53 -12.58
C SER A 27 0.52 17.03 -12.47
N LYS A 28 0.12 17.62 -11.35
CA LYS A 28 0.41 19.00 -10.97
C LYS A 28 1.83 19.18 -10.43
N ARG A 29 2.61 18.10 -10.31
CA ARG A 29 4.01 18.09 -9.81
C ARG A 29 4.17 18.69 -8.41
N THR A 30 3.14 18.58 -7.57
CA THR A 30 3.21 18.95 -6.15
C THR A 30 3.27 17.68 -5.30
N SER A 31 3.81 17.79 -4.07
CA SER A 31 3.86 16.67 -3.14
C SER A 31 2.45 16.14 -2.79
N GLU A 32 1.46 17.03 -2.64
CA GLU A 32 0.08 16.63 -2.38
C GLU A 32 -0.54 15.88 -3.58
N ASP A 33 -0.25 16.32 -4.81
CA ASP A 33 -0.71 15.62 -6.01
C ASP A 33 -0.02 14.26 -6.16
N TYR A 34 1.26 14.16 -5.85
CA TYR A 34 2.03 12.94 -5.97
C TYR A 34 1.64 11.89 -4.91
N PHE A 35 1.52 12.28 -3.63
CA PHE A 35 1.30 11.33 -2.54
C PHE A 35 -0.18 11.04 -2.26
N VAL A 36 -1.08 12.01 -2.47
CA VAL A 36 -2.51 11.85 -2.15
C VAL A 36 -3.43 12.20 -3.32
N ALA A 37 -2.90 12.35 -4.54
CA ALA A 37 -3.67 12.62 -5.76
C ALA A 37 -4.60 13.83 -5.63
N SER A 38 -4.13 14.90 -4.97
CA SER A 38 -4.93 16.10 -4.70
C SER A 38 -6.26 15.78 -3.97
N ARG A 39 -6.33 14.65 -3.25
CA ARG A 39 -7.52 14.14 -2.55
C ARG A 39 -8.75 13.97 -3.46
N SER A 40 -8.51 13.72 -4.75
CA SER A 40 -9.55 13.63 -5.79
C SER A 40 -10.06 12.21 -6.04
N ILE A 41 -9.39 11.19 -5.49
CA ILE A 41 -9.74 9.78 -5.71
C ILE A 41 -11.04 9.44 -4.97
N GLY A 42 -12.04 8.98 -5.74
CA GLY A 42 -13.31 8.50 -5.19
C GLY A 42 -13.19 7.17 -4.43
N PRO A 43 -14.17 6.82 -3.59
CA PRO A 43 -14.11 5.68 -2.68
C PRO A 43 -13.93 4.32 -3.39
N VAL A 44 -14.53 4.13 -4.57
CA VAL A 44 -14.42 2.88 -5.34
C VAL A 44 -12.99 2.66 -5.84
N VAL A 45 -12.40 3.68 -6.44
CA VAL A 45 -11.02 3.61 -6.96
C VAL A 45 -10.04 3.45 -5.79
N LEU A 46 -10.28 4.14 -4.68
CA LEU A 46 -9.48 3.99 -3.46
C LEU A 46 -9.54 2.56 -2.93
N PHE A 47 -10.73 1.97 -2.85
CA PHE A 47 -10.92 0.60 -2.39
C PHE A 47 -10.18 -0.41 -3.28
N ILE A 48 -10.31 -0.28 -4.60
CA ILE A 48 -9.61 -1.16 -5.56
C ILE A 48 -8.09 -0.99 -5.40
N SER A 49 -7.59 0.24 -5.26
CA SER A 49 -6.17 0.50 -5.02
C SER A 49 -5.69 -0.17 -3.74
N MET A 50 -6.43 -0.04 -2.63
CA MET A 50 -6.09 -0.67 -1.36
C MET A 50 -6.08 -2.20 -1.47
N ALA A 51 -7.08 -2.78 -2.15
CA ALA A 51 -7.14 -4.21 -2.40
C ALA A 51 -5.95 -4.69 -3.23
N ALA A 52 -5.62 -3.97 -4.31
CA ALA A 52 -4.45 -4.26 -5.14
C ALA A 52 -3.14 -4.18 -4.34
N THR A 53 -2.99 -3.21 -3.44
CA THR A 53 -1.83 -3.10 -2.53
C THR A 53 -1.73 -4.27 -1.54
N ASN A 54 -2.87 -4.81 -1.10
CA ASN A 54 -2.90 -5.94 -0.17
C ASN A 54 -2.43 -7.26 -0.81
N PHE A 55 -2.62 -7.42 -2.12
CA PHE A 55 -2.12 -8.58 -2.85
C PHE A 55 -0.65 -8.41 -3.22
N SER A 56 0.19 -9.34 -2.75
CA SER A 56 1.64 -9.26 -2.94
C SER A 56 2.26 -10.63 -3.22
N ALA A 57 3.58 -10.69 -3.48
CA ALA A 57 4.26 -11.97 -3.73
C ALA A 57 4.09 -12.93 -2.54
N PHE A 58 4.11 -12.41 -1.30
CA PHE A 58 3.77 -13.18 -0.11
C PHE A 58 2.38 -13.83 -0.20
N THR A 59 1.37 -13.15 -0.74
CA THR A 59 0.01 -13.71 -0.85
C THR A 59 -0.06 -14.87 -1.84
N PHE A 60 0.73 -14.83 -2.92
CA PHE A 60 0.70 -15.87 -3.95
C PHE A 60 1.66 -17.03 -3.65
N PHE A 61 2.88 -16.75 -3.20
CA PHE A 61 3.91 -17.77 -2.98
C PHE A 61 4.02 -18.16 -1.51
N GLY A 62 4.14 -17.18 -0.61
CA GLY A 62 4.28 -17.43 0.83
C GLY A 62 3.06 -18.11 1.43
N PHE A 63 1.88 -17.53 1.23
CA PHE A 63 0.62 -18.06 1.75
C PHE A 63 0.26 -19.42 1.14
N ALA A 64 0.34 -19.56 -0.18
CA ALA A 64 0.03 -20.82 -0.84
C ALA A 64 1.01 -21.92 -0.41
N GLY A 65 2.30 -21.61 -0.29
CA GLY A 65 3.30 -22.54 0.21
C GLY A 65 3.09 -22.94 1.68
N ALA A 66 2.67 -21.99 2.52
CA ALA A 66 2.32 -22.27 3.91
C ALA A 66 1.03 -23.10 4.01
N ALA A 67 0.00 -22.79 3.22
CA ALA A 67 -1.23 -23.57 3.15
C ALA A 67 -0.97 -25.00 2.64
N TYR A 68 -0.03 -25.18 1.71
CA TYR A 68 0.40 -26.51 1.26
C TYR A 68 1.03 -27.33 2.39
N LYS A 69 1.83 -26.69 3.27
CA LYS A 69 2.54 -27.36 4.38
C LYS A 69 1.66 -27.59 5.61
N PHE A 70 0.84 -26.60 5.97
CA PHE A 70 0.10 -26.54 7.24
C PHE A 70 -1.42 -26.70 7.05
N GLY A 71 -1.89 -26.84 5.81
CA GLY A 71 -3.31 -27.00 5.49
C GLY A 71 -4.15 -25.76 5.82
N LEU A 72 -5.46 -26.00 6.04
CA LEU A 72 -6.44 -24.95 6.34
C LEU A 72 -6.16 -24.20 7.65
N ALA A 73 -5.38 -24.75 8.57
CA ALA A 73 -5.04 -24.09 9.83
C ALA A 73 -4.33 -22.74 9.62
N TYR A 74 -3.56 -22.60 8.53
CA TYR A 74 -2.86 -21.36 8.22
C TYR A 74 -3.79 -20.23 7.76
N TYR A 75 -5.00 -20.55 7.26
CA TYR A 75 -6.00 -19.55 6.87
C TYR A 75 -6.48 -18.73 8.06
N GLY A 76 -6.54 -19.30 9.27
CA GLY A 76 -6.96 -18.57 10.47
C GLY A 76 -6.04 -17.39 10.79
N ILE A 77 -4.72 -17.57 10.64
CA ILE A 77 -3.72 -16.53 10.88
C ILE A 77 -3.89 -15.39 9.86
N MET A 78 -4.09 -15.73 8.59
CA MET A 78 -4.30 -14.74 7.53
C MET A 78 -5.62 -14.00 7.68
N ALA A 79 -6.70 -14.72 7.95
CA ALA A 79 -8.02 -14.13 8.18
C ALA A 79 -8.00 -13.16 9.36
N PHE A 80 -7.28 -13.50 10.43
CA PHE A 80 -7.12 -12.61 11.58
C PHE A 80 -6.33 -11.34 11.21
N GLY A 81 -5.20 -11.48 10.49
CA GLY A 81 -4.39 -10.33 10.06
C GLY A 81 -5.17 -9.38 9.14
N THR A 82 -5.81 -9.89 8.10
CA THR A 82 -6.62 -9.09 7.18
C THR A 82 -7.87 -8.52 7.86
N GLY A 83 -8.50 -9.29 8.75
CA GLY A 83 -9.66 -8.85 9.53
C GLY A 83 -9.33 -7.67 10.45
N LEU A 84 -8.23 -7.75 11.22
CA LEU A 84 -7.77 -6.64 12.04
C LEU A 84 -7.38 -5.40 11.22
N MET A 85 -6.79 -5.60 10.05
CA MET A 85 -6.52 -4.50 9.12
C MET A 85 -7.83 -3.80 8.71
N ALA A 86 -8.84 -4.57 8.27
CA ALA A 86 -10.13 -4.03 7.87
C ALA A 86 -10.82 -3.26 9.01
N LEU A 87 -10.80 -3.80 10.23
CA LEU A 87 -11.31 -3.11 11.42
C LEU A 87 -10.53 -1.82 11.70
N SER A 88 -9.20 -1.84 11.56
CA SER A 88 -8.38 -0.63 11.75
C SER A 88 -8.74 0.45 10.74
N PHE A 89 -8.96 0.10 9.47
CA PHE A 89 -9.44 1.05 8.46
C PHE A 89 -10.84 1.58 8.79
N PHE A 90 -11.74 0.72 9.26
CA PHE A 90 -13.10 1.12 9.61
C PHE A 90 -13.13 2.10 10.79
N PHE A 91 -12.40 1.80 11.87
CA PHE A 91 -12.40 2.63 13.09
C PHE A 91 -11.50 3.86 12.98
N LEU A 92 -10.30 3.72 12.41
CA LEU A 92 -9.27 4.77 12.40
C LEU A 92 -9.23 5.53 11.07
N GLY A 93 -9.51 4.87 9.95
CA GLY A 93 -9.30 5.42 8.61
C GLY A 93 -10.07 6.71 8.35
N ARG A 94 -11.34 6.78 8.76
CA ARG A 94 -12.16 8.00 8.59
C ARG A 94 -11.59 9.19 9.38
N GLN A 95 -11.12 8.95 10.59
CA GLN A 95 -10.55 9.99 11.45
C GLN A 95 -9.21 10.47 10.91
N ILE A 96 -8.34 9.54 10.50
CA ILE A 96 -7.05 9.84 9.88
C ILE A 96 -7.25 10.66 8.60
N TRP A 97 -8.18 10.24 7.73
CA TRP A 97 -8.51 10.97 6.50
C TRP A 97 -9.01 12.39 6.78
N ARG A 98 -9.89 12.55 7.77
CA ARG A 98 -10.41 13.87 8.17
C ARG A 98 -9.28 14.78 8.66
N LEU A 99 -8.46 14.30 9.60
CA LEU A 99 -7.32 15.05 10.15
C LEU A 99 -6.31 15.42 9.08
N GLY A 100 -6.01 14.48 8.17
CA GLY A 100 -5.12 14.74 7.05
C GLY A 100 -5.66 15.82 6.11
N LYS A 101 -6.98 15.90 5.91
CA LYS A 101 -7.60 16.95 5.09
C LYS A 101 -7.59 18.31 5.78
N GLU A 102 -7.81 18.34 7.09
CA GLU A 102 -7.89 19.55 7.91
C GLU A 102 -6.52 20.21 8.11
N HIS A 103 -5.48 19.40 8.36
CA HIS A 103 -4.14 19.88 8.72
C HIS A 103 -3.11 19.72 7.57
N GLY A 104 -3.53 19.17 6.43
CA GLY A 104 -2.65 18.99 5.27
C GLY A 104 -1.63 17.86 5.40
N TYR A 105 -1.81 16.93 6.34
CA TYR A 105 -0.89 15.78 6.49
C TYR A 105 -0.85 14.92 5.22
N ILE A 106 0.37 14.58 4.82
CA ILE A 106 0.67 13.69 3.70
C ILE A 106 1.38 12.41 4.16
N THR A 107 2.00 12.42 5.36
CA THR A 107 2.64 11.23 5.94
C THR A 107 2.10 10.87 7.33
N PRO A 108 2.09 9.57 7.72
CA PRO A 108 1.71 9.17 9.07
C PRO A 108 2.58 9.78 10.20
N PRO A 109 3.92 9.90 10.06
CA PRO A 109 4.76 10.53 11.08
C PRO A 109 4.39 12.00 11.35
N GLU A 110 3.98 12.76 10.33
CA GLU A 110 3.48 14.14 10.52
C GLU A 110 2.23 14.15 11.41
N LEU A 111 1.26 13.29 11.12
CA LEU A 111 0.04 13.19 11.92
C LEU A 111 0.34 12.81 13.37
N ILE A 112 1.28 11.89 13.61
CA ILE A 112 1.66 11.49 14.97
C ILE A 112 2.43 12.61 15.68
N GLY A 113 3.41 13.21 15.00
CA GLY A 113 4.23 14.30 15.55
C GLY A 113 3.38 15.47 16.02
N ASP A 114 2.46 15.93 15.17
CA ASP A 114 1.59 17.06 15.48
C ASP A 114 0.56 16.72 16.56
N ARG A 115 -0.04 15.53 16.50
CA ARG A 115 -1.05 15.10 17.48
C ARG A 115 -0.49 15.03 18.90
N PHE A 116 0.76 14.61 19.05
CA PHE A 116 1.43 14.49 20.35
C PHE A 116 2.38 15.66 20.66
N ARG A 117 2.51 16.63 19.73
CA ARG A 117 3.46 17.75 19.80
C ARG A 117 4.88 17.30 20.15
N SER A 118 5.34 16.21 19.54
CA SER A 118 6.62 15.57 19.86
C SER A 118 7.39 15.19 18.59
N ASP A 119 8.48 15.93 18.34
CA ASP A 119 9.41 15.63 17.24
C ASP A 119 10.16 14.31 17.46
N SER A 120 10.43 13.95 18.71
CA SER A 120 11.03 12.66 19.04
C SER A 120 10.11 11.50 18.62
N LEU A 121 8.81 11.61 18.91
CA LEU A 121 7.85 10.58 18.51
C LEU A 121 7.68 10.51 17.00
N ARG A 122 7.69 11.65 16.31
CA ARG A 122 7.72 11.73 14.84
C ARG A 122 8.92 10.97 14.26
N MET A 123 10.11 11.20 14.79
CA MET A 123 11.34 10.53 14.32
C MET A 123 11.32 9.03 14.61
N ILE A 124 10.86 8.62 15.79
CA ILE A 124 10.72 7.18 16.13
C ILE A 124 9.75 6.51 15.15
N PHE A 125 8.59 7.13 14.90
CA PHE A 125 7.59 6.58 13.99
C PHE A 125 8.13 6.46 12.56
N LEU A 126 8.83 7.49 12.08
CA LEU A 126 9.52 7.47 10.78
C LEU A 126 10.57 6.36 10.72
N ALA A 127 11.40 6.22 11.75
CA ALA A 127 12.45 5.20 11.80
C ALA A 127 11.87 3.79 11.76
N VAL A 128 10.83 3.52 12.56
CA VAL A 128 10.09 2.24 12.54
C VAL A 128 9.53 2.00 11.14
N MET A 129 8.82 2.96 10.55
CA MET A 129 8.30 2.80 9.19
C MET A 129 9.38 2.43 8.17
N VAL A 130 10.53 3.12 8.17
CA VAL A 130 11.61 2.85 7.22
C VAL A 130 12.25 1.48 7.47
N VAL A 131 12.58 1.16 8.72
CA VAL A 131 13.26 -0.08 9.10
C VAL A 131 12.42 -1.31 8.77
N PHE A 132 11.10 -1.26 8.91
CA PHE A 132 10.23 -2.38 8.58
C PHE A 132 9.82 -2.43 7.11
N THR A 133 9.77 -1.28 6.42
CA THR A 133 9.37 -1.23 4.99
C THR A 133 10.47 -1.72 4.07
N LEU A 134 11.74 -1.39 4.33
CA LEU A 134 12.84 -1.77 3.43
C LEU A 134 13.03 -3.29 3.31
N PRO A 135 13.10 -4.07 4.41
CA PRO A 135 13.18 -5.52 4.33
C PRO A 135 11.95 -6.13 3.68
N TYR A 136 10.76 -5.58 3.98
CA TYR A 136 9.52 -6.04 3.34
C TYR A 136 9.59 -5.91 1.82
N ILE A 137 9.97 -4.75 1.28
CA ILE A 137 10.15 -4.56 -0.17
C ILE A 137 11.20 -5.53 -0.74
N ALA A 138 12.31 -5.73 -0.03
CA ALA A 138 13.36 -6.65 -0.48
C ALA A 138 12.85 -8.10 -0.58
N THR A 139 12.07 -8.57 0.40
CA THR A 139 11.49 -9.92 0.38
C THR A 139 10.48 -10.12 -0.75
N GLN A 140 9.72 -9.09 -1.10
CA GLN A 140 8.72 -9.17 -2.18
C GLN A 140 9.35 -9.40 -3.56
N ALA A 141 10.58 -8.93 -3.78
CA ALA A 141 11.30 -9.16 -5.02
C ALA A 141 11.86 -10.59 -5.13
N ILE A 142 12.10 -11.25 -3.99
CA ILE A 142 12.68 -12.60 -3.92
C ILE A 142 11.57 -13.67 -4.00
N GLY A 143 10.38 -13.37 -3.46
CA GLY A 143 9.22 -14.26 -3.42
C GLY A 143 9.06 -14.99 -2.10
#